data_AF-A0A8T3XJA4-F1
#
_entry.id   AF-A0A8T3XJA4-F1
#
_cell.length_a   1.000
_cell.length_b   1.000
_cell.length_c   1.000
_cell.angle_alpha   90.00
_cell.angle_beta   90.00
_cell.angle_gamma   90.00
#
_symmetry.space_group_name_H-M   'P 1'
#
loop_
_entity.id
_entity.type
_entity.pdbx_description
1 polymer ?
#
loop_
_entity_poly.entity_id
_entity_poly.type
_entity_poly.pdbx_seq_one_letter_code
_entity_poly.pdbx_strand_id
1 'polypeptide(L)'
;MNIKTKHELRTEAYELLNKLKQSGIPKKEVISKVSNQFGIPYGTLYGWYQYNLSPFGKRKIQYNKEIFYVLGALLGDGCPYYWKKGQQQMVIIAGEEDFINKFSEKLSKCIDRRIKGYLNRSNSTWHLRTYNIELYQLFIKVRKDLDFLSSLLKYGNYHENSLEIIEGFFDAEGCIKIIKEKVRRKTPKICPDICCTNYEILELIRKLLQEQLNIEARYSIQKADNIKNKKIAYHLRIYKKEFVRRFFENINTIKLKEKKIKYVYNWLNNGK
;
A
#
# COMPACT_ATOMS: atom_id res chain seq x y z
N MET A 1 -29.32 2.50 3.27
CA MET A 1 -28.77 1.21 3.75
C MET A 1 -27.84 0.66 2.70
N ASN A 2 -26.57 0.42 3.02
CA ASN A 2 -25.59 -0.12 2.07
C ASN A 2 -25.77 -1.65 2.00
N ILE A 3 -26.32 -2.15 0.89
CA ILE A 3 -26.55 -3.60 0.72
C ILE A 3 -25.17 -4.27 0.56
N LYS A 4 -24.74 -5.05 1.55
CA LYS A 4 -23.50 -5.82 1.48
C LYS A 4 -23.55 -6.76 0.28
N THR A 5 -22.47 -6.84 -0.47
CA THR A 5 -22.34 -7.78 -1.58
C THR A 5 -22.34 -9.22 -1.04
N LYS A 6 -22.78 -10.18 -1.87
CA LYS A 6 -22.72 -11.62 -1.55
C LYS A 6 -21.33 -12.06 -1.08
N HIS A 7 -20.28 -11.41 -1.58
CA HIS A 7 -18.91 -11.76 -1.23
C HIS A 7 -18.49 -11.22 0.13
N GLU A 8 -18.86 -9.97 0.47
CA GLU A 8 -18.60 -9.38 1.78
C GLU A 8 -19.25 -10.22 2.88
N LEU A 9 -20.51 -10.65 2.68
CA LEU A 9 -21.21 -11.55 3.59
C LEU A 9 -20.47 -12.88 3.78
N ARG A 10 -19.92 -13.45 2.71
CA ARG A 10 -19.14 -14.70 2.78
C ARG A 10 -17.81 -14.51 3.50
N THR A 11 -17.16 -13.36 3.36
CA THR A 11 -15.93 -13.04 4.07
C THR A 11 -16.19 -12.89 5.58
N GLU A 12 -17.20 -12.13 5.97
CA GLU A 12 -17.58 -11.96 7.39
C GLU A 12 -17.96 -13.29 8.04
N ALA A 13 -18.73 -14.12 7.32
CA ALA A 13 -19.07 -15.47 7.77
C ALA A 13 -17.82 -16.34 7.99
N TYR A 14 -16.82 -16.23 7.11
CA TYR A 14 -15.56 -16.97 7.21
C TYR A 14 -14.68 -16.48 8.37
N GLU A 15 -14.60 -15.17 8.59
CA GLU A 15 -13.89 -14.59 9.75
C GLU A 15 -14.51 -15.06 11.07
N LEU A 16 -15.84 -15.01 11.19
CA LEU A 16 -16.54 -15.52 12.37
C LEU A 16 -16.31 -17.02 12.56
N LEU A 17 -16.40 -17.81 11.48
CA LEU A 17 -16.13 -19.24 11.52
C LEU A 17 -14.74 -19.54 12.08
N ASN A 18 -13.71 -18.82 11.62
CA ASN A 18 -12.34 -19.00 12.10
C ASN A 18 -12.19 -18.59 13.58
N LYS A 19 -12.81 -17.49 14.00
CA LYS A 19 -12.80 -17.05 15.40
C LYS A 19 -13.45 -18.09 16.32
N LEU A 20 -14.61 -18.62 15.94
CA LEU A 20 -15.33 -19.65 16.71
C LEU A 20 -14.55 -20.98 16.73
N LYS A 21 -13.93 -21.36 15.61
CA LYS A 21 -13.05 -22.54 15.50
C LYS A 21 -11.86 -22.44 16.45
N GLN A 22 -11.24 -21.27 16.59
CA GLN A 22 -10.14 -21.03 17.52
C GLN A 22 -10.60 -21.02 18.99
N SER A 23 -11.88 -20.75 19.25
CA SER A 23 -12.46 -20.69 20.61
C SER A 23 -12.84 -22.07 21.17
N GLY A 24 -12.51 -23.17 20.48
CA GLY A 24 -12.78 -24.54 20.95
C GLY A 24 -14.25 -24.97 20.91
N ILE A 25 -15.14 -24.18 20.30
CA ILE A 25 -16.58 -24.49 20.20
C ILE A 25 -16.78 -25.73 19.32
N PRO A 26 -17.71 -26.65 19.68
CA PRO A 26 -18.00 -27.83 18.89
C PRO A 26 -18.33 -27.49 17.43
N LYS A 27 -17.74 -28.23 16.50
CA LYS A 27 -17.87 -28.01 15.05
C LYS A 27 -19.32 -27.80 14.60
N LYS A 28 -20.26 -28.66 15.02
CA LYS A 28 -21.67 -28.56 14.62
C LYS A 28 -22.30 -27.22 15.05
N GLU A 29 -21.96 -26.76 16.23
CA GLU A 29 -22.47 -25.50 16.80
C GLU A 29 -21.90 -24.29 16.05
N VAL A 30 -20.59 -24.30 15.74
CA VAL A 30 -19.96 -23.27 14.89
C VAL A 30 -20.68 -23.16 13.54
N ILE A 31 -20.88 -24.30 12.86
CA ILE A 31 -21.50 -24.34 11.54
C ILE A 31 -22.94 -23.84 11.60
N SER A 32 -23.73 -24.30 12.59
CA SER A 32 -25.12 -23.87 12.75
C SER A 32 -25.23 -22.38 13.02
N LYS A 33 -24.40 -21.84 13.93
CA LYS A 33 -24.36 -20.42 14.27
C LYS A 33 -24.05 -19.54 13.06
N VAL A 34 -23.02 -19.88 12.28
CA VAL A 34 -22.64 -19.13 11.08
C VAL A 34 -23.70 -19.27 9.97
N SER A 35 -24.28 -20.45 9.79
CA SER A 35 -25.33 -20.68 8.79
C SER A 35 -26.58 -19.84 9.10
N ASN A 36 -27.04 -19.85 10.36
CA ASN A 36 -28.21 -19.10 10.79
C ASN A 36 -28.00 -17.59 10.69
N GLN A 37 -26.78 -17.10 10.97
CA GLN A 37 -26.48 -15.67 10.95
C GLN A 37 -26.31 -15.12 9.53
N PHE A 38 -25.69 -15.87 8.61
CA PHE A 38 -25.29 -15.36 7.29
C PHE A 38 -25.99 -16.05 6.11
N GLY A 39 -26.84 -17.04 6.36
CA GLY A 39 -27.53 -17.80 5.31
C GLY A 39 -26.59 -18.62 4.42
N ILE A 40 -25.39 -18.97 4.90
CA ILE A 40 -24.42 -19.75 4.13
C ILE A 40 -24.75 -21.25 4.22
N PRO A 41 -24.81 -21.99 3.10
CA PRO A 41 -25.12 -23.43 3.12
C PRO A 41 -24.12 -24.24 3.96
N TYR A 42 -24.63 -25.20 4.72
CA TYR A 42 -23.83 -26.08 5.59
C TYR A 42 -22.65 -26.71 4.86
N GLY A 43 -22.84 -27.24 3.64
CA GLY A 43 -21.76 -27.86 2.84
C GLY A 43 -20.61 -26.89 2.54
N THR A 44 -20.91 -25.62 2.29
CA THR A 44 -19.87 -24.58 2.12
C THR A 44 -19.10 -24.36 3.42
N LEU A 45 -19.80 -24.24 4.55
CA LEU A 45 -19.19 -24.02 5.86
C LEU A 45 -18.35 -25.21 6.32
N TYR A 46 -18.82 -26.44 6.09
CA TYR A 46 -18.05 -27.66 6.33
C TYR A 46 -16.76 -27.68 5.49
N GLY A 47 -16.86 -27.28 4.23
CA GLY A 47 -15.71 -27.14 3.35
C GLY A 47 -14.69 -26.12 3.83
N TRP A 48 -15.15 -24.96 4.31
CA TRP A 48 -14.31 -23.95 4.93
C TRP A 48 -13.64 -24.45 6.22
N TYR A 49 -14.37 -25.19 7.04
CA TYR A 49 -13.88 -25.67 8.34
C TYR A 49 -12.82 -26.77 8.19
N GLN A 50 -13.01 -27.72 7.28
CA GLN A 50 -12.19 -28.94 7.17
C GLN A 50 -11.19 -28.93 6.01
N TYR A 51 -11.57 -28.43 4.84
CA TYR A 51 -10.80 -28.65 3.60
C TYR A 51 -9.96 -27.44 3.17
N ASN A 52 -9.69 -26.52 4.11
CA ASN A 52 -8.94 -25.28 3.89
C ASN A 52 -9.49 -24.43 2.72
N LEU A 53 -10.77 -24.64 2.36
CA LEU A 53 -11.46 -23.80 1.40
C LEU A 53 -11.70 -22.43 2.03
N SER A 54 -11.76 -21.40 1.19
CA SER A 54 -11.99 -20.03 1.66
C SER A 54 -12.92 -19.30 0.69
N PRO A 55 -13.62 -18.25 1.14
CA PRO A 55 -14.34 -17.37 0.24
C PRO A 55 -13.40 -16.67 -0.76
N PHE A 56 -12.11 -16.55 -0.45
CA PHE A 56 -11.09 -15.93 -1.31
C PHE A 56 -10.61 -16.83 -2.46
N GLY A 57 -11.15 -18.05 -2.54
CA GLY A 57 -10.76 -19.05 -3.53
C GLY A 57 -9.40 -19.68 -3.21
N LYS A 58 -8.71 -20.14 -4.25
CA LYS A 58 -7.41 -20.83 -4.13
C LYS A 58 -6.21 -19.88 -3.99
N ARG A 59 -6.39 -18.59 -4.26
CA ARG A 59 -5.28 -17.63 -4.43
C ARG A 59 -5.12 -16.77 -3.18
N LYS A 60 -4.61 -17.40 -2.12
CA LYS A 60 -4.32 -16.69 -0.88
C LYS A 60 -3.11 -15.78 -1.02
N ILE A 61 -3.09 -14.71 -0.23
CA ILE A 61 -1.93 -13.84 -0.09
C ILE A 61 -1.00 -14.40 0.97
N GLN A 62 0.29 -14.39 0.65
CA GLN A 62 1.36 -14.59 1.61
C GLN A 62 1.67 -13.26 2.28
N TYR A 63 1.60 -13.23 3.61
CA TYR A 63 1.93 -12.06 4.43
C TYR A 63 3.44 -12.02 4.70
N ASN A 64 4.22 -11.82 3.63
CA ASN A 64 5.65 -11.52 3.69
C ASN A 64 5.88 -9.99 3.64
N LYS A 65 7.12 -9.53 3.78
CA LYS A 65 7.41 -8.09 3.85
C LYS A 65 6.99 -7.32 2.59
N GLU A 66 7.04 -7.99 1.43
CA GLU A 66 6.69 -7.40 0.14
C GLU A 66 5.22 -6.96 0.06
N ILE A 67 4.33 -7.55 0.87
CA ILE A 67 2.94 -7.10 0.93
C ILE A 67 2.84 -5.65 1.41
N PHE A 68 3.78 -5.18 2.24
CA PHE A 68 3.76 -3.82 2.77
C PHE A 68 4.20 -2.81 1.72
N TYR A 69 5.14 -3.15 0.84
CA TYR A 69 5.42 -2.34 -0.36
C TYR A 69 4.19 -2.27 -1.26
N VAL A 70 3.52 -3.40 -1.50
CA VAL A 70 2.30 -3.44 -2.30
C VAL A 70 1.23 -2.54 -1.69
N LEU A 71 0.99 -2.63 -0.39
CA LEU A 71 -0.01 -1.80 0.30
C LEU A 71 0.37 -0.31 0.28
N GLY A 72 1.65 0.03 0.48
CA GLY A 72 2.15 1.41 0.37
C GLY A 72 1.92 1.99 -1.02
N ALA A 73 2.31 1.27 -2.07
CA ALA A 73 2.08 1.71 -3.44
C ALA A 73 0.59 1.84 -3.80
N LEU A 74 -0.24 0.91 -3.30
CA LEU A 74 -1.69 0.98 -3.49
C LEU A 74 -2.33 2.15 -2.73
N LEU A 75 -1.84 2.52 -1.56
CA LEU A 75 -2.35 3.68 -0.82
C LEU A 75 -2.12 5.00 -1.55
N GLY A 76 -1.07 5.09 -2.38
CA GLY A 76 -0.86 6.21 -3.29
C GLY A 76 -1.69 6.08 -4.58
N ASP A 77 -1.27 5.17 -5.47
CA ASP A 77 -1.78 5.10 -6.86
C ASP A 77 -2.79 3.96 -7.10
N GLY A 78 -3.18 3.24 -6.05
CA GLY A 78 -4.09 2.09 -6.15
C GLY A 78 -5.55 2.49 -6.28
N CYS A 79 -6.24 1.85 -7.23
CA CYS A 79 -7.68 1.99 -7.44
C CYS A 79 -8.37 0.63 -7.25
N PRO A 80 -9.19 0.45 -6.20
CA PRO A 80 -10.03 -0.72 -6.06
C PRO A 80 -11.24 -0.59 -7.00
N TYR A 81 -11.54 -1.64 -7.75
CA TYR A 81 -12.59 -1.63 -8.74
C TYR A 81 -13.51 -2.85 -8.60
N TYR A 82 -14.82 -2.61 -8.69
CA TYR A 82 -15.85 -3.65 -8.64
C TYR A 82 -16.71 -3.61 -9.92
N TRP A 83 -16.64 -4.67 -10.71
CA TRP A 83 -17.42 -4.81 -11.94
C TRP A 83 -18.68 -5.64 -11.70
N LYS A 84 -19.84 -4.97 -11.62
CA LYS A 84 -21.14 -5.58 -11.30
C LYS A 84 -21.53 -6.75 -12.22
N LYS A 85 -21.36 -6.59 -13.54
CA LYS A 85 -21.84 -7.55 -14.55
C LYS A 85 -21.12 -8.91 -14.50
N GLY A 86 -19.96 -9.00 -13.85
CA GLY A 86 -19.22 -10.24 -13.63
C GLY A 86 -18.88 -10.52 -12.17
N GLN A 87 -19.40 -9.72 -11.23
CA GLN A 87 -19.02 -9.71 -9.82
C GLN A 87 -17.50 -9.73 -9.58
N GLN A 88 -16.73 -9.08 -10.47
CA GLN A 88 -15.27 -9.11 -10.41
C GLN A 88 -14.76 -8.00 -9.49
N GLN A 89 -13.95 -8.40 -8.51
CA GLN A 89 -13.21 -7.50 -7.63
C GLN A 89 -11.76 -7.49 -8.07
N MET A 90 -11.23 -6.29 -8.34
CA MET A 90 -9.85 -6.15 -8.78
C MET A 90 -9.20 -4.90 -8.21
N VAL A 91 -7.88 -4.93 -8.17
CA VAL A 91 -7.05 -3.76 -7.86
C VAL A 91 -6.30 -3.38 -9.12
N ILE A 92 -6.31 -2.08 -9.43
CA ILE A 92 -5.62 -1.49 -10.56
C ILE A 92 -4.61 -0.49 -10.02
N ILE A 93 -3.39 -0.52 -10.56
CA ILE A 93 -2.37 0.50 -10.33
C ILE A 93 -1.82 0.95 -11.69
N ALA A 94 -1.42 2.21 -11.79
CA ALA A 94 -0.90 2.80 -13.03
C ALA A 94 0.27 3.72 -12.73
N GLY A 95 1.22 3.85 -13.66
CA GLY A 95 2.36 4.73 -13.52
C GLY A 95 3.44 4.51 -14.58
N GLU A 96 4.69 4.85 -14.24
CA GLU A 96 5.86 4.59 -15.08
C GLU A 96 6.21 3.10 -15.13
N GLU A 97 6.93 2.69 -16.17
CA GLU A 97 7.33 1.29 -16.38
C GLU A 97 8.08 0.69 -15.19
N ASP A 98 9.12 1.39 -14.70
CA ASP A 98 9.94 0.93 -13.57
C ASP A 98 9.11 0.69 -12.31
N PHE A 99 8.16 1.60 -12.04
CA PHE A 99 7.27 1.51 -10.89
C PHE A 99 6.37 0.28 -10.99
N ILE A 100 5.75 0.09 -12.16
CA ILE A 100 4.85 -1.05 -12.40
C ILE A 100 5.62 -2.37 -12.39
N ASN A 101 6.84 -2.42 -12.94
CA ASN A 101 7.68 -3.62 -12.92
C ASN A 101 8.06 -4.00 -11.48
N LYS A 102 8.52 -3.04 -10.68
CA LYS A 102 8.85 -3.26 -9.27
C LYS A 102 7.63 -3.69 -8.44
N PHE A 103 6.49 -3.02 -8.63
CA PHE A 103 5.23 -3.43 -8.02
C PHE A 103 4.84 -4.86 -8.41
N SER A 104 4.97 -5.20 -9.69
CA SER A 104 4.65 -6.52 -10.22
C SER A 104 5.54 -7.60 -9.60
N GLU A 105 6.83 -7.34 -9.42
CA GLU A 105 7.76 -8.27 -8.76
C GLU A 105 7.37 -8.51 -7.30
N LYS A 106 7.17 -7.43 -6.53
CA LYS A 106 6.78 -7.50 -5.11
C LYS A 106 5.45 -8.24 -4.93
N LEU A 107 4.45 -7.90 -5.75
CA LEU A 107 3.16 -8.57 -5.71
C LEU A 107 3.25 -10.04 -6.14
N SER A 108 4.11 -10.39 -7.10
CA SER A 108 4.30 -11.79 -7.53
C SER A 108 4.78 -12.68 -6.39
N LYS A 109 5.64 -12.15 -5.49
CA LYS A 109 6.09 -12.84 -4.28
C LYS A 109 4.97 -13.02 -3.25
N CYS A 110 4.01 -12.10 -3.21
CA CYS A 110 2.86 -12.19 -2.30
C CYS A 110 1.82 -13.22 -2.75
N ILE A 111 1.69 -13.47 -4.06
CA ILE A 111 0.65 -14.36 -4.61
C ILE A 111 1.19 -15.65 -5.23
N ASP A 112 2.50 -15.90 -5.09
CA ASP A 112 3.24 -17.03 -5.66
C ASP A 112 2.96 -17.26 -7.15
N ARG A 113 2.98 -16.17 -7.92
CA ARG A 113 2.71 -16.21 -9.36
C ARG A 113 3.29 -14.99 -10.04
N ARG A 114 3.86 -15.20 -11.23
CA ARG A 114 4.27 -14.10 -12.11
C ARG A 114 3.08 -13.25 -12.53
N ILE A 115 3.12 -11.98 -12.13
CA ILE A 115 2.27 -10.90 -12.65
C ILE A 115 3.11 -10.09 -13.63
N LYS A 116 2.45 -9.45 -14.59
CA LYS A 116 3.08 -8.48 -15.49
C LYS A 116 2.20 -7.25 -15.62
N GLY A 117 2.83 -6.08 -15.65
CA GLY A 117 2.20 -4.88 -16.16
C GLY A 117 2.03 -4.93 -17.67
N TYR A 118 1.21 -4.03 -18.20
CA TYR A 118 1.02 -3.82 -19.62
C TYR A 118 0.97 -2.33 -19.93
N LEU A 119 1.48 -1.94 -21.09
CA LEU A 119 1.40 -0.56 -21.57
C LEU A 119 -0.01 -0.29 -22.10
N ASN A 120 -0.70 0.69 -21.50
CA ASN A 120 -1.89 1.26 -22.11
C ASN A 120 -1.46 2.28 -23.17
N ARG A 121 -1.67 1.93 -24.45
CA ARG A 121 -1.22 2.74 -25.59
C ARG A 121 -1.98 4.06 -25.73
N SER A 122 -3.19 4.17 -25.19
CA SER A 122 -3.99 5.39 -25.34
C SER A 122 -3.43 6.58 -24.56
N ASN A 123 -2.71 6.32 -23.47
CA ASN A 123 -2.19 7.35 -22.56
C ASN A 123 -0.69 7.14 -22.23
N SER A 124 -0.01 6.25 -22.96
CA SER A 124 1.40 5.89 -22.74
C SER A 124 1.77 5.60 -21.28
N THR A 125 0.82 5.05 -20.53
CA THR A 125 0.98 4.75 -19.09
C THR A 125 1.00 3.25 -18.88
N TRP A 126 1.86 2.76 -18.00
CA TRP A 126 1.87 1.35 -17.64
C TRP A 126 0.80 1.06 -16.60
N HIS A 127 0.12 -0.06 -16.75
CA HIS A 127 -0.93 -0.50 -15.84
C HIS A 127 -0.67 -1.92 -15.37
N LEU A 128 -1.15 -2.24 -14.17
CA LEU A 128 -1.27 -3.61 -13.70
C LEU A 128 -2.66 -3.82 -13.10
N ARG A 129 -3.29 -4.94 -13.45
CA ARG A 129 -4.58 -5.36 -12.93
C ARG A 129 -4.47 -6.73 -12.27
N THR A 130 -5.02 -6.87 -11.07
CA THR A 130 -5.05 -8.16 -10.36
C THR A 130 -6.45 -8.47 -9.85
N TYR A 131 -6.90 -9.69 -10.12
CA TYR A 131 -8.20 -10.24 -9.68
C TYR A 131 -8.03 -11.11 -8.42
N ASN A 132 -7.23 -10.63 -7.46
CA ASN A 132 -7.09 -11.28 -6.17
C ASN A 132 -8.06 -10.64 -5.16
N ILE A 133 -9.04 -11.44 -4.73
CA ILE A 133 -10.12 -11.00 -3.83
C ILE A 133 -9.58 -10.66 -2.44
N GLU A 134 -8.65 -11.48 -1.92
CA GLU A 134 -8.03 -11.21 -0.63
C GLU A 134 -7.27 -9.88 -0.66
N LEU A 135 -6.58 -9.57 -1.77
CA LEU A 135 -5.85 -8.30 -1.92
C LEU A 135 -6.82 -7.13 -1.97
N TYR A 136 -7.89 -7.29 -2.75
CA TYR A 136 -8.93 -6.27 -2.87
C TYR A 136 -9.53 -5.94 -1.50
N GLN A 137 -9.88 -6.96 -0.72
CA GLN A 137 -10.50 -6.79 0.60
C GLN A 137 -9.50 -6.23 1.62
N LEU A 138 -8.27 -6.74 1.63
CA LEU A 138 -7.19 -6.20 2.46
C LEU A 138 -6.95 -4.72 2.17
N PHE A 139 -6.86 -4.35 0.89
CA PHE A 139 -6.66 -2.97 0.47
C PHE A 139 -7.84 -2.07 0.87
N ILE A 140 -9.08 -2.52 0.66
CA ILE A 140 -10.27 -1.79 1.10
C ILE A 140 -10.28 -1.58 2.62
N LYS A 141 -9.89 -2.60 3.40
CA LYS A 141 -9.82 -2.53 4.86
C LYS A 141 -8.76 -1.52 5.31
N VAL A 142 -7.55 -1.63 4.77
CA VAL A 142 -6.43 -0.71 5.06
C VAL A 142 -6.77 0.74 4.70
N ARG A 143 -7.50 0.99 3.60
CA ARG A 143 -7.95 2.34 3.23
C ARG A 143 -8.95 2.96 4.20
N LYS A 144 -9.73 2.12 4.90
CA LYS A 144 -10.79 2.56 5.83
C LYS A 144 -10.30 2.65 7.27
N ASP A 145 -9.30 1.85 7.62
CA ASP A 145 -8.80 1.66 8.97
C ASP A 145 -7.26 1.58 8.93
N LEU A 146 -6.61 2.71 9.21
CA LEU A 146 -5.15 2.79 9.27
C LEU A 146 -4.58 2.21 10.57
N ASP A 147 -5.39 2.06 11.61
CA ASP A 147 -4.97 1.39 12.86
C ASP A 147 -4.84 -0.12 12.63
N PHE A 148 -5.72 -0.70 11.79
CA PHE A 148 -5.55 -2.07 11.30
C PHE A 148 -4.22 -2.24 10.55
N LEU A 149 -3.86 -1.31 9.65
CA LEU A 149 -2.56 -1.35 8.97
C LEU A 149 -1.40 -1.23 9.95
N SER A 150 -1.49 -0.32 10.92
CA SER A 150 -0.47 -0.14 11.96
C SER A 150 -0.27 -1.41 12.80
N SER A 151 -1.37 -2.13 13.08
CA SER A 151 -1.32 -3.42 13.76
C SER A 151 -0.72 -4.51 12.88
N LEU A 152 -1.05 -4.52 11.58
CA LEU A 152 -0.51 -5.48 10.62
C LEU A 152 0.99 -5.31 10.43
N LEU A 153 1.51 -4.08 10.39
CA LEU A 153 2.94 -3.78 10.29
C LEU A 153 3.75 -4.42 11.43
N LYS A 154 3.17 -4.49 12.64
CA LYS A 154 3.82 -5.09 13.82
C LYS A 154 3.86 -6.62 13.78
N TYR A 155 3.17 -7.25 12.83
CA TYR A 155 3.22 -8.70 12.65
C TYR A 155 4.50 -9.11 11.92
N GLY A 156 5.39 -9.85 12.59
CA GLY A 156 6.70 -10.20 12.06
C GLY A 156 7.74 -9.12 12.33
N ASN A 157 8.54 -8.76 11.33
CA ASN A 157 9.59 -7.75 11.47
C ASN A 157 9.05 -6.33 11.23
N TYR A 158 8.69 -5.63 12.32
CA TYR A 158 8.13 -4.27 12.24
C TYR A 158 9.01 -3.30 11.47
N HIS A 159 10.34 -3.40 11.61
CA HIS A 159 11.27 -2.51 10.94
C HIS A 159 11.23 -2.71 9.42
N GLU A 160 11.44 -3.94 8.94
CA GLU A 160 11.42 -4.25 7.51
C GLU A 160 10.07 -3.93 6.87
N ASN A 161 8.97 -4.28 7.54
CA ASN A 161 7.62 -4.00 7.06
C ASN A 161 7.38 -2.48 6.91
N SER A 162 7.88 -1.70 7.86
CA SER A 162 7.77 -0.23 7.84
C SER A 162 8.61 0.38 6.72
N LEU A 163 9.80 -0.14 6.44
CA LEU A 163 10.61 0.33 5.31
C LEU A 163 9.93 0.02 3.98
N GLU A 164 9.39 -1.20 3.81
CA GLU A 164 8.68 -1.60 2.59
C GLU A 164 7.45 -0.71 2.33
N ILE A 165 6.64 -0.38 3.34
CA ILE A 165 5.48 0.50 3.14
C ILE A 165 5.88 1.95 2.83
N ILE A 166 6.93 2.48 3.49
CA ILE A 166 7.48 3.81 3.18
C ILE A 166 7.96 3.83 1.73
N GLU A 167 8.70 2.81 1.31
CA GLU A 167 9.24 2.68 -0.05
C GLU A 167 8.13 2.62 -1.09
N GLY A 168 7.13 1.75 -0.89
CA GLY A 168 6.01 1.60 -1.81
C GLY A 168 5.20 2.90 -1.96
N PHE A 169 4.92 3.57 -0.83
CA PHE A 169 4.18 4.84 -0.86
C PHE A 169 5.00 5.97 -1.48
N PHE A 170 6.32 6.03 -1.22
CA PHE A 170 7.21 7.01 -1.85
C PHE A 170 7.39 6.76 -3.35
N ASP A 171 7.39 5.51 -3.80
CA ASP A 171 7.45 5.17 -5.22
C ASP A 171 6.14 5.50 -5.96
N ALA A 172 5.01 5.60 -5.26
CA ALA A 172 3.77 6.16 -5.81
C ALA A 172 3.81 7.70 -5.78
N GLU A 173 3.78 8.29 -4.59
CA GLU A 173 3.47 9.72 -4.34
C GLU A 173 4.70 10.61 -4.12
N GLY A 174 5.88 9.99 -3.98
CA GLY A 174 7.12 10.67 -3.68
C GLY A 174 7.78 11.28 -4.91
N CYS A 175 8.57 12.32 -4.66
CA CYS A 175 9.44 12.92 -5.64
C CYS A 175 10.74 13.41 -4.99
N ILE A 176 11.79 13.50 -5.81
CA ILE A 176 13.08 14.05 -5.37
C ILE A 176 13.26 15.42 -6.00
N LYS A 177 13.19 16.46 -5.19
CA LYS A 177 13.35 17.86 -5.59
C LYS A 177 14.81 18.27 -5.51
N ILE A 178 15.30 18.90 -6.59
CA ILE A 178 16.61 19.53 -6.67
C ILE A 178 16.39 21.04 -6.62
N ILE A 179 16.69 21.65 -5.48
CA ILE A 179 16.44 23.06 -5.22
C ILE A 179 17.73 23.84 -5.48
N LYS A 180 17.75 24.62 -6.56
CA LYS A 180 18.85 25.55 -6.88
C LYS A 180 18.61 26.86 -6.13
N GLU A 181 19.49 27.23 -5.21
CA GLU A 181 19.39 28.52 -4.51
C GLU A 181 19.96 29.64 -5.39
N LYS A 182 19.23 30.75 -5.51
CA LYS A 182 19.61 31.88 -6.36
C LYS A 182 20.83 32.68 -5.87
N VAL A 183 21.11 32.68 -4.56
CA VAL A 183 21.92 33.77 -3.96
C VAL A 183 23.21 33.31 -3.25
N ARG A 184 23.37 32.05 -2.79
CA ARG A 184 24.53 31.72 -1.92
C ARG A 184 25.16 30.32 -2.00
N ARG A 185 24.69 29.38 -2.82
CA ARG A 185 25.29 28.02 -2.90
C ARG A 185 25.37 27.50 -4.33
N LYS A 186 26.60 27.15 -4.77
CA LYS A 186 26.83 26.43 -6.04
C LYS A 186 26.25 25.01 -6.05
N THR A 187 26.06 24.40 -4.87
CA THR A 187 25.52 23.04 -4.76
C THR A 187 23.99 23.08 -4.53
N PRO A 188 23.20 22.42 -5.40
CA PRO A 188 21.75 22.33 -5.19
C PRO A 188 21.41 21.50 -3.96
N LYS A 189 20.34 21.88 -3.25
CA LYS A 189 19.79 21.09 -2.14
C LYS A 189 18.91 19.97 -2.66
N ILE A 190 18.97 18.82 -2.00
CA ILE A 190 18.12 17.66 -2.31
C ILE A 190 17.03 17.54 -1.25
N CYS A 191 15.79 17.34 -1.67
CA CYS A 191 14.65 17.17 -0.80
C CYS A 191 13.75 16.05 -1.34
N PRO A 192 13.75 14.86 -0.70
CA PRO A 192 12.62 13.94 -0.79
C PRO A 192 11.35 14.64 -0.32
N ASP A 193 10.30 14.57 -1.11
CA ASP A 193 8.99 15.20 -0.85
C ASP A 193 7.88 14.25 -1.25
N ILE A 194 6.95 13.99 -0.34
CA ILE A 194 5.76 13.17 -0.58
C ILE A 194 4.55 14.10 -0.58
N CYS A 195 3.75 14.05 -1.64
CA CYS A 195 2.55 14.87 -1.76
C CYS A 195 1.32 13.97 -1.67
N CYS A 196 0.37 14.26 -0.79
CA CYS A 196 -0.89 13.52 -0.75
C CYS A 196 -2.04 14.43 -0.28
N THR A 197 -3.26 14.10 -0.69
CA THR A 197 -4.47 14.79 -0.21
C THR A 197 -5.01 14.18 1.08
N ASN A 198 -4.61 12.95 1.41
CA ASN A 198 -4.98 12.29 2.67
C ASN A 198 -3.89 12.56 3.73
N TYR A 199 -4.22 13.41 4.71
CA TYR A 199 -3.32 13.77 5.79
C TYR A 199 -3.00 12.59 6.72
N GLU A 200 -3.96 11.71 6.98
CA GLU A 200 -3.79 10.60 7.93
C GLU A 200 -2.75 9.58 7.43
N ILE A 201 -2.77 9.28 6.12
CA ILE A 201 -1.74 8.43 5.50
C ILE A 201 -0.37 9.08 5.62
N LEU A 202 -0.26 10.39 5.36
CA LEU A 202 1.01 11.10 5.49
C LEU A 202 1.50 11.16 6.94
N GLU A 203 0.60 11.26 7.92
CA GLU A 203 0.94 11.22 9.34
C GLU A 203 1.43 9.83 9.76
N LEU A 204 0.80 8.76 9.26
CA LEU A 204 1.33 7.40 9.42
C LEU A 204 2.77 7.31 8.87
N ILE A 205 3.00 7.74 7.63
CA ILE A 205 4.34 7.69 7.02
C ILE A 205 5.35 8.54 7.78
N ARG A 206 4.97 9.73 8.28
CA ARG A 206 5.83 10.57 9.11
C ARG A 206 6.23 9.88 10.40
N LYS A 207 5.27 9.24 11.10
CA LYS A 207 5.54 8.47 12.32
C LYS A 207 6.51 7.33 12.04
N LEU A 208 6.29 6.55 10.98
CA LEU A 208 7.20 5.47 10.60
C LEU A 208 8.61 5.98 10.25
N LEU A 209 8.74 7.09 9.53
CA LEU A 209 10.05 7.72 9.27
C LEU A 209 10.77 8.13 10.57
N GLN A 210 10.03 8.67 11.53
CA GLN A 210 10.58 9.07 12.82
C GLN A 210 10.97 7.86 13.67
N GLU A 211 10.10 6.86 13.79
CA GLU A 211 10.31 5.67 14.63
C GLU A 211 11.42 4.77 14.08
N GLN A 212 11.47 4.57 12.75
CA GLN A 212 12.34 3.57 12.14
C GLN A 212 13.70 4.12 11.70
N LEU A 213 13.74 5.39 11.29
CA LEU A 213 14.94 6.01 10.73
C LEU A 213 15.41 7.24 11.52
N ASN A 214 14.67 7.62 12.57
CA ASN A 214 14.89 8.86 13.31
C ASN A 214 14.99 10.07 12.36
N ILE A 215 14.03 10.15 11.43
CA ILE A 215 13.90 11.22 10.44
C ILE A 215 12.71 12.11 10.81
N GLU A 216 12.98 13.35 11.21
CA GLU A 216 11.93 14.35 11.36
C GLU A 216 11.60 14.97 9.99
N ALA A 217 10.52 14.50 9.38
CA ALA A 217 9.95 15.13 8.20
C ALA A 217 8.96 16.24 8.59
N ARG A 218 8.89 17.32 7.79
CA ARG A 218 8.06 18.50 8.06
C ARG A 218 6.93 18.64 7.06
N TYR A 219 5.78 19.11 7.54
CA TYR A 219 4.65 19.44 6.69
C TYR A 219 4.77 20.81 6.03
N SER A 220 4.24 20.91 4.83
CA SER A 220 3.79 22.17 4.25
C SER A 220 2.47 21.96 3.52
N ILE A 221 1.60 22.97 3.53
CA ILE A 221 0.26 22.87 2.96
C ILE A 221 0.23 23.66 1.66
N GLN A 222 -0.20 23.00 0.58
CA GLN A 222 -0.58 23.67 -0.64
C GLN A 222 -2.09 23.95 -0.58
N LYS A 223 -2.44 25.23 -0.48
CA LYS A 223 -3.83 25.67 -0.39
C LYS A 223 -4.62 25.25 -1.64
N ALA A 224 -5.90 24.95 -1.42
CA ALA A 224 -6.85 24.74 -2.49
C ALA A 224 -6.91 25.98 -3.41
N ASP A 225 -7.03 25.73 -4.70
CA ASP A 225 -7.33 26.75 -5.69
C ASP A 225 -8.81 26.60 -6.07
N ASN A 226 -9.64 27.50 -5.55
CA ASN A 226 -11.09 27.47 -5.70
C ASN A 226 -11.52 27.57 -7.18
N ILE A 227 -10.68 28.14 -8.05
CA ILE A 227 -10.99 28.29 -9.48
C ILE A 227 -10.86 26.95 -10.21
N LYS A 228 -10.03 26.02 -9.71
CA LYS A 228 -9.67 24.78 -10.39
C LYS A 228 -10.19 23.51 -9.70
N ASN A 229 -11.14 23.63 -8.77
CA ASN A 229 -11.63 22.53 -7.94
C ASN A 229 -10.49 21.70 -7.30
N LYS A 230 -9.36 22.36 -6.97
CA LYS A 230 -8.20 21.67 -6.42
C LYS A 230 -8.38 21.47 -4.92
N LYS A 231 -8.25 20.22 -4.48
CA LYS A 231 -8.23 19.88 -3.05
C LYS A 231 -6.94 20.42 -2.40
N ILE A 232 -6.99 20.59 -1.08
CA ILE A 232 -5.80 20.84 -0.27
C ILE A 232 -4.86 19.65 -0.43
N ALA A 233 -3.58 19.93 -0.68
CA ALA A 233 -2.53 18.92 -0.74
C ALA A 233 -1.50 19.17 0.36
N TYR A 234 -1.06 18.11 1.00
CA TYR A 234 -0.09 18.12 2.07
C TYR A 234 1.23 17.58 1.54
N HIS A 235 2.31 18.29 1.83
CA HIS A 235 3.66 17.91 1.48
C HIS A 235 4.43 17.49 2.72
N LEU A 236 4.97 16.28 2.74
CA LEU A 236 5.86 15.79 3.77
C LEU A 236 7.30 15.79 3.23
N ARG A 237 8.14 16.65 3.81
CA ARG A 237 9.47 16.96 3.27
C ARG A 237 10.59 16.64 4.23
N ILE A 238 11.66 16.04 3.69
CA ILE A 238 12.90 15.74 4.41
C ILE A 238 13.96 16.75 3.98
N TYR A 239 14.32 17.67 4.89
CA TYR A 239 15.22 18.79 4.58
C TYR A 239 16.65 18.64 5.12
N LYS A 240 16.83 18.00 6.28
CA LYS A 240 18.16 17.88 6.90
C LYS A 240 19.00 16.91 6.09
N LYS A 241 20.24 17.30 5.76
CA LYS A 241 21.17 16.52 4.93
C LYS A 241 21.41 15.11 5.47
N GLU A 242 21.56 14.99 6.79
CA GLU A 242 21.70 13.71 7.48
C GLU A 242 20.47 12.80 7.35
N PHE A 243 19.26 13.37 7.38
CA PHE A 243 18.02 12.62 7.22
C PHE A 243 17.82 12.17 5.77
N VAL A 244 18.17 13.02 4.81
CA VAL A 244 18.15 12.63 3.39
C VAL A 244 19.15 11.50 3.15
N ARG A 245 20.33 11.52 3.79
CA ARG A 245 21.29 10.42 3.75
C ARG A 245 20.67 9.13 4.28
N ARG A 246 20.16 9.15 5.52
CA ARG A 246 19.50 7.98 6.13
C ARG A 246 18.36 7.44 5.28
N PHE A 247 17.56 8.31 4.67
CA PHE A 247 16.48 7.92 3.78
C PHE A 247 17.00 7.09 2.61
N PHE A 248 18.00 7.58 1.88
CA PHE A 248 18.55 6.86 0.72
C PHE A 248 19.42 5.65 1.07
N GLU A 249 19.93 5.56 2.31
CA GLU A 249 20.61 4.37 2.82
C GLU A 249 19.65 3.21 3.12
N ASN A 250 18.37 3.50 3.38
CA ASN A 250 17.38 2.51 3.82
C ASN A 250 16.22 2.28 2.85
N ILE A 251 15.96 3.21 1.92
CA ILE A 251 14.82 3.16 0.98
C ILE A 251 15.34 3.06 -0.46
N ASN A 252 15.03 1.95 -1.12
CA ASN A 252 15.46 1.68 -2.49
C ASN A 252 14.44 2.21 -3.51
N THR A 253 14.30 3.53 -3.62
CA THR A 253 13.27 4.17 -4.46
C THR A 253 13.59 4.22 -5.95
N ILE A 254 12.57 4.01 -6.81
CA ILE A 254 12.66 4.22 -8.27
C ILE A 254 12.64 5.70 -8.68
N LYS A 255 12.31 6.61 -7.76
CA LYS A 255 12.25 8.06 -8.03
C LYS A 255 13.64 8.69 -8.13
N LEU A 256 14.69 8.01 -7.65
CA LEU A 256 16.08 8.41 -7.82
C LEU A 256 16.62 7.98 -9.18
N LYS A 257 16.12 8.62 -10.24
CA LYS A 257 16.58 8.39 -11.61
C LYS A 257 18.07 8.71 -11.75
N GLU A 258 18.76 8.04 -12.68
CA GLU A 258 20.22 8.17 -12.92
C GLU A 258 20.70 9.62 -13.01
N LYS A 259 19.94 10.47 -13.73
CA LYS A 259 20.24 11.90 -13.90
C LYS A 259 20.32 12.65 -12.56
N LYS A 260 19.64 12.18 -11.51
CA LYS A 260 19.61 12.79 -10.17
C LYS A 260 20.69 12.20 -9.25
N ILE A 261 21.15 10.97 -9.48
CA ILE A 261 22.13 10.26 -8.62
C ILE A 261 23.37 11.12 -8.39
N LYS A 262 23.96 11.66 -9.47
CA LYS A 262 25.16 12.52 -9.37
C LYS A 262 24.94 13.74 -8.48
N TYR A 263 23.77 14.38 -8.56
CA TYR A 263 23.44 15.53 -7.72
C TYR A 263 23.30 15.15 -6.25
N VAL A 264 22.64 14.01 -5.98
CA VAL A 264 22.47 13.50 -4.62
C VAL A 264 23.81 13.12 -4.01
N TYR A 265 24.61 12.34 -4.72
CA TYR A 265 25.94 11.93 -4.25
C TYR A 265 26.85 13.13 -3.95
N ASN A 266 26.96 14.07 -4.89
CA ASN A 266 27.78 15.28 -4.69
C ASN A 266 27.28 16.11 -3.51
N TRP A 267 25.96 16.30 -3.39
CA TRP A 267 25.41 17.07 -2.27
C TRP A 267 25.63 16.39 -0.92
N LEU A 268 25.49 15.06 -0.86
CA LEU A 268 25.73 14.26 0.35
C LEU A 268 27.21 14.27 0.80
N ASN A 269 28.14 14.38 -0.15
CA ASN A 269 29.58 14.33 0.10
C ASN A 269 30.28 15.69 0.21
N ASN A 270 29.67 16.78 -0.29
CA ASN A 270 30.24 18.12 -0.14
C ASN A 270 30.33 18.50 1.36
N GLY A 271 31.55 18.71 1.87
CA GLY A 271 31.82 19.04 3.28
C GLY A 271 32.29 17.86 4.14
N LYS A 272 32.74 16.76 3.53
CA LYS A 272 33.82 15.94 4.10
C LYS A 272 35.17 16.53 3.66
#